data_AF-A0A382YPX3-F1
#
_entry.id   AF-A0A382YPX3-F1
#
_cell.length_a   1.000
_cell.length_b   1.000
_cell.length_c   1.000
_cell.angle_alpha   90.00
_cell.angle_beta   90.00
_cell.angle_gamma   90.00
#
_symmetry.space_group_name_H-M   'P 1'
#
loop_
_entity.id
_entity.type
_entity.pdbx_description
1 polymer ?
#
loop_
_entity_poly.entity_id
_entity_poly.type
_entity_poly.pdbx_seq_one_letter_code
_entity_poly.pdbx_strand_id
1 'polypeptide(L)'
;MSKAFMYHDIRDPQQSSHPRRLELRSFLSTAQFKHQLKFITKNYRVIEPRRLKENLQDGCAILTFDDGLKDHYLVAEMLHEAKLKATFLIPTLAIRARKVIKIHKIQFILATISEKKVVENIFEAMDSDPYQRDALWNTFSVS
;
A
#
# COMPACT_ATOMS: atom_id res chain seq x y z
N MET A 1 4.24 -8.07 22.58
CA MET A 1 4.66 -8.24 21.17
C MET A 1 4.78 -6.87 20.49
N SER A 2 5.86 -6.66 19.73
CA SER A 2 6.04 -5.47 18.88
C SER A 2 5.23 -5.55 17.57
N LYS A 3 4.84 -4.41 16.99
CA LYS A 3 4.04 -4.36 15.75
C LYS A 3 4.64 -3.46 14.67
N ALA A 4 4.35 -3.78 13.42
CA ALA A 4 4.60 -2.91 12.28
C ALA A 4 3.26 -2.50 11.66
N PHE A 5 3.07 -1.19 11.47
CA PHE A 5 1.91 -0.63 10.79
C PHE A 5 2.36 -0.07 9.44
N MET A 6 1.80 -0.63 8.37
CA MET A 6 2.18 -0.35 6.99
C MET A 6 1.08 0.44 6.29
N TYR A 7 1.47 1.51 5.61
CA TYR A 7 0.59 2.43 4.91
C TYR A 7 1.03 2.61 3.46
N HIS A 8 0.08 2.83 2.56
CA HIS A 8 0.32 3.12 1.15
C HIS A 8 -0.32 4.47 0.79
N ASP A 9 -1.61 4.48 0.44
CA ASP A 9 -2.33 5.68 0.04
C ASP A 9 -3.00 6.36 1.25
N ILE A 10 -2.51 7.54 1.64
CA ILE A 10 -3.17 8.40 2.63
C ILE A 10 -3.49 9.73 1.99
N ARG A 11 -4.76 9.95 1.66
CA ARG A 11 -5.24 11.20 1.06
C ARG A 11 -6.75 11.32 1.17
N ASP A 12 -7.24 12.54 1.19
CA ASP A 12 -8.68 12.76 1.16
C ASP A 12 -9.23 12.58 -0.26
N PRO A 13 -10.45 12.03 -0.42
CA PRO A 13 -11.06 11.86 -1.73
C PRO A 13 -11.13 13.18 -2.47
N GLN A 14 -10.50 13.26 -3.63
CA GLN A 14 -10.65 14.35 -4.59
C GLN A 14 -11.40 13.83 -5.81
N GLN A 15 -11.90 14.74 -6.66
CA GLN A 15 -12.37 14.34 -7.98
C GLN A 15 -11.24 13.61 -8.72
N SER A 16 -11.48 12.32 -8.96
CA SER A 16 -10.54 11.41 -9.61
C SER A 16 -11.23 10.81 -10.81
N SER A 17 -10.53 10.67 -11.93
CA SER A 17 -10.98 9.89 -13.09
C SER A 17 -11.11 8.39 -12.77
N HIS A 18 -10.62 7.95 -11.60
CA HIS A 18 -10.63 6.56 -11.15
C HIS A 18 -11.16 6.47 -9.71
N PRO A 19 -12.45 6.74 -9.46
CA PRO A 19 -13.03 6.78 -8.12
C PRO A 19 -12.93 5.43 -7.39
N ARG A 20 -13.10 4.31 -8.10
CA ARG A 20 -12.95 2.95 -7.53
C ARG A 20 -11.55 2.63 -7.01
N ARG A 21 -10.51 3.38 -7.44
CA ARG A 21 -9.17 3.24 -6.84
C ARG A 21 -9.18 3.65 -5.37
N LEU A 22 -10.00 4.64 -5.03
CA LEU A 22 -10.13 5.17 -3.66
C LEU A 22 -10.92 4.22 -2.75
N GLU A 23 -11.58 3.21 -3.31
CA GLU A 23 -12.29 2.16 -2.57
C GLU A 23 -11.39 0.95 -2.26
N LEU A 24 -10.16 0.91 -2.79
CA LEU A 24 -9.21 -0.16 -2.51
C LEU A 24 -8.80 -0.13 -1.03
N ARG A 25 -8.58 -1.32 -0.45
CA ARG A 25 -8.21 -1.49 0.97
C ARG A 25 -6.93 -0.75 1.38
N SER A 26 -6.05 -0.46 0.43
CA SER A 26 -4.80 0.28 0.67
C SER A 26 -5.00 1.79 0.83
N PHE A 27 -6.22 2.28 0.61
CA PHE A 27 -6.59 3.69 0.67
C PHE A 27 -7.11 4.09 2.05
N LEU A 28 -6.67 5.26 2.52
CA LEU A 28 -7.06 5.82 3.80
C LEU A 28 -7.23 7.34 3.69
N SER A 29 -8.32 7.89 4.23
CA SER A 29 -8.45 9.33 4.37
C SER A 29 -7.51 9.89 5.44
N THR A 30 -7.21 11.19 5.41
CA THR A 30 -6.35 11.80 6.43
C THR A 30 -7.00 11.71 7.82
N ALA A 31 -8.32 11.79 7.89
CA ALA A 31 -9.09 11.64 9.13
C ALA A 31 -8.97 10.21 9.70
N GLN A 32 -9.11 9.19 8.84
CA GLN A 32 -8.95 7.79 9.24
C GLN A 32 -7.49 7.51 9.68
N PHE A 33 -6.51 8.06 8.97
CA PHE A 33 -5.10 7.97 9.35
C PHE A 33 -4.84 8.59 10.72
N LYS A 34 -5.33 9.81 10.97
CA LYS A 34 -5.23 10.46 12.28
C LYS A 34 -5.89 9.63 13.39
N HIS A 35 -7.02 9.00 13.11
CA HIS A 35 -7.67 8.09 14.07
C HIS A 35 -6.80 6.87 14.38
N GLN A 36 -6.21 6.24 13.36
CA GLN A 36 -5.28 5.12 13.56
C GLN A 36 -4.02 5.55 14.32
N LEU A 37 -3.45 6.73 14.02
CA LEU A 37 -2.30 7.25 14.77
C LEU A 37 -2.64 7.41 16.26
N LYS A 38 -3.80 7.97 16.60
CA LYS A 38 -4.25 8.08 18.00
C LYS A 38 -4.33 6.72 18.69
N PHE A 39 -4.88 5.71 17.99
CA PHE A 39 -4.90 4.34 18.50
C PHE A 39 -3.48 3.80 18.71
N ILE A 40 -2.59 3.96 17.73
CA ILE A 40 -1.22 3.44 17.80
C ILE A 40 -0.48 4.10 18.96
N THR A 41 -0.49 5.43 19.07
CA THR A 41 0.23 6.14 20.13
C THR A 41 -0.35 5.91 21.52
N LYS A 42 -1.64 5.54 21.63
CA LYS A 42 -2.26 5.16 22.89
C LYS A 42 -1.82 3.77 23.37
N ASN A 43 -1.57 2.85 22.45
CA ASN A 43 -1.34 1.43 22.76
C ASN A 43 0.11 0.96 22.56
N TYR A 44 0.93 1.71 21.82
CA TYR A 44 2.29 1.34 21.47
C TYR A 44 3.25 2.52 21.57
N ARG A 45 4.49 2.23 21.96
CA ARG A 45 5.61 3.15 21.86
C ARG A 45 6.16 3.12 20.43
N VAL A 46 5.87 4.16 19.65
CA VAL A 46 6.44 4.30 18.31
C VAL A 46 7.94 4.55 18.43
N ILE A 47 8.75 3.71 17.81
CA ILE A 47 10.21 3.79 17.82
C ILE A 47 10.75 4.09 16.42
N GLU A 48 11.95 4.63 16.37
CA GLU A 48 12.66 4.75 15.11
C GLU A 48 13.18 3.39 14.62
N PRO A 49 13.26 3.16 13.31
CA PRO A 49 13.63 1.86 12.74
C PRO A 49 15.03 1.38 13.16
N ARG A 50 15.96 2.30 13.44
CA ARG A 50 17.33 1.97 13.85
C ARG A 50 17.37 1.19 15.16
N ARG A 51 16.36 1.36 16.01
CA ARG A 51 16.22 0.66 17.30
C ARG A 51 15.71 -0.77 17.17
N LEU A 52 15.28 -1.20 15.98
CA LEU A 52 14.84 -2.59 15.75
C LEU A 52 15.95 -3.63 16.00
N LYS A 53 17.22 -3.20 15.99
CA LYS A 53 18.37 -4.06 16.32
C LYS A 53 18.62 -4.21 17.82
N GLU A 54 17.92 -3.42 18.65
CA GLU A 54 18.01 -3.47 20.11
C GLU A 54 17.08 -4.56 20.67
N ASN A 55 17.33 -4.99 21.91
CA ASN A 55 16.36 -5.78 22.67
C ASN A 55 15.15 -4.89 23.02
N LEU A 56 14.11 -4.96 22.19
CA LEU A 56 12.90 -4.18 22.36
C LEU A 56 12.03 -4.76 23.47
N GLN A 57 11.56 -3.87 24.35
CA GLN A 57 10.45 -4.18 25.24
C GLN A 57 9.17 -4.39 24.44
N ASP A 58 8.25 -5.17 24.99
CA ASP A 58 6.93 -5.35 24.43
C ASP A 58 6.16 -4.03 24.29
N GLY A 59 5.27 -3.98 23.30
CA GLY A 59 4.46 -2.78 23.01
C GLY A 59 5.19 -1.72 22.19
N CYS A 60 6.32 -2.05 21.54
CA CYS A 60 6.92 -1.15 20.54
C CYS A 60 6.18 -1.23 19.20
N ALA A 61 6.15 -0.13 18.45
CA ALA A 61 5.63 -0.08 17.09
C ALA A 61 6.54 0.68 16.12
N ILE A 62 6.51 0.29 14.85
CA ILE A 62 7.09 1.06 13.75
C ILE A 62 6.00 1.43 12.74
N LEU A 63 6.21 2.56 12.06
CA LEU A 63 5.36 3.05 10.98
C LEU A 63 6.14 2.99 9.67
N THR A 64 5.58 2.34 8.65
CA THR A 64 6.17 2.29 7.30
C THR A 64 5.20 2.83 6.26
N PHE A 65 5.73 3.53 5.27
CA PHE A 65 4.99 4.17 4.19
C PHE A 65 5.63 3.78 2.87
N ASP A 66 4.88 3.05 2.05
CA ASP A 66 5.40 2.39 0.85
C ASP A 66 4.96 3.13 -0.41
N ASP A 67 5.72 2.96 -1.50
CA ASP A 67 5.50 3.55 -2.83
C ASP A 67 5.99 4.99 -3.03
N GLY A 68 6.28 5.74 -1.96
CA GLY A 68 6.82 7.10 -2.05
C GLY A 68 5.91 8.07 -2.80
N LEU A 69 4.61 8.01 -2.51
CA LEU A 69 3.59 8.86 -3.13
C LEU A 69 3.80 10.33 -2.77
N LYS A 70 3.38 11.26 -3.63
CA LYS A 70 3.46 12.71 -3.33
C LYS A 70 2.73 13.06 -2.02
N ASP A 71 1.59 12.41 -1.77
CA ASP A 71 0.78 12.63 -0.56
C ASP A 71 1.54 12.24 0.73
N HIS A 72 2.61 11.43 0.63
CA HIS A 72 3.48 11.12 1.77
C HIS A 72 4.21 12.34 2.33
N TYR A 73 4.37 13.40 1.54
CA TYR A 73 4.93 14.65 2.06
C TYR A 73 4.05 15.23 3.17
N LEU A 74 2.73 15.29 2.95
CA LEU A 74 1.77 15.74 3.96
C LEU A 74 1.76 14.79 5.18
N VAL A 75 1.89 13.48 4.95
CA VAL A 75 2.02 12.51 6.04
C VAL A 75 3.28 12.76 6.87
N ALA A 76 4.41 13.08 6.22
CA ALA A 76 5.65 13.40 6.92
C ALA A 76 5.51 14.67 7.78
N GLU A 77 4.79 15.69 7.30
CA GLU A 77 4.46 16.89 8.09
C GLU A 77 3.60 16.54 9.32
N MET A 78 2.54 15.74 9.14
CA MET A 78 1.69 15.29 10.25
C MET A 78 2.47 14.50 11.31
N LEU A 79 3.38 13.62 10.87
CA LEU A 79 4.23 12.85 11.79
C LEU A 79 5.25 13.74 12.50
N HIS A 80 5.79 14.75 11.81
CA HIS A 80 6.71 15.73 12.38
C HIS A 80 6.04 16.52 13.50
N GLU A 81 4.84 17.06 13.26
CA GLU A 81 4.03 17.76 14.26
C GLU A 81 3.73 16.87 15.48
N ALA A 82 3.45 15.58 15.24
CA ALA A 82 3.20 14.59 16.28
C ALA A 82 4.48 14.06 16.96
N LYS A 83 5.68 14.51 16.54
CA LYS A 83 6.99 14.02 16.99
C LYS A 83 7.18 12.51 16.84
N LEU A 84 6.54 11.92 15.82
CA LEU A 84 6.64 10.49 15.51
C LEU A 84 7.72 10.24 14.45
N LYS A 85 8.38 9.08 14.58
CA LYS A 85 9.36 8.60 13.60
C LYS A 85 8.73 7.53 12.72
N ALA A 86 9.15 7.48 11.46
CA ALA A 86 8.64 6.55 10.47
C ALA A 86 9.68 6.24 9.38
N THR A 87 9.42 5.20 8.61
CA THR A 87 10.20 4.84 7.41
C THR A 87 9.38 5.12 6.15
N PHE A 88 9.97 5.83 5.19
CA PHE A 88 9.41 5.95 3.84
C PHE A 88 10.23 5.09 2.88
N LEU A 89 9.58 4.11 2.26
CA LEU A 89 10.19 3.17 1.32
C LEU A 89 9.88 3.62 -0.12
N ILE A 90 10.80 4.40 -0.69
CA ILE A 90 10.58 5.05 -1.97
C ILE A 90 11.19 4.21 -3.11
N PRO A 91 10.38 3.71 -4.07
CA PRO A 91 10.88 2.95 -5.21
C PRO A 91 11.76 3.81 -6.12
N THR A 92 13.02 3.41 -6.29
CA THR A 92 13.98 4.12 -7.14
C THR A 92 13.56 4.19 -8.61
N LEU A 93 12.81 3.19 -9.10
CA LEU A 93 12.29 3.15 -10.46
C LEU A 93 11.37 4.34 -10.78
N ALA A 94 10.50 4.69 -9.83
CA ALA A 94 9.57 5.81 -10.01
C ALA A 94 10.32 7.14 -10.12
N ILE A 95 11.35 7.33 -9.30
CA ILE A 95 12.17 8.56 -9.31
C ILE A 95 13.05 8.62 -10.57
N ARG A 96 13.87 7.58 -10.80
CA ARG A 96 14.93 7.64 -11.81
C ARG A 96 14.41 7.54 -13.24
N ALA A 97 13.39 6.71 -13.45
CA ALA A 97 12.87 6.44 -14.78
C ALA A 97 11.53 7.12 -15.06
N ARG A 98 10.92 7.80 -14.08
CA ARG A 98 9.56 8.36 -14.15
C ARG A 98 8.53 7.34 -14.63
N LYS A 99 8.71 6.08 -14.24
CA LYS A 99 7.83 4.96 -14.60
C LYS A 99 6.92 4.61 -13.43
N VAL A 100 5.63 4.49 -13.71
CA VAL A 100 4.65 3.94 -12.77
C VAL A 100 5.08 2.51 -12.41
N ILE A 101 5.16 2.22 -11.10
CA ILE A 101 5.50 0.89 -10.59
C ILE A 101 4.39 -0.11 -10.92
N LYS A 102 4.74 -1.39 -11.07
CA LYS A 102 3.81 -2.43 -11.53
C LYS A 102 2.55 -2.53 -10.66
N ILE A 103 2.69 -2.43 -9.34
CA ILE A 103 1.55 -2.52 -8.41
C ILE A 103 0.52 -1.42 -8.63
N HIS A 104 0.94 -0.18 -8.89
CA HIS A 104 0.03 0.92 -9.21
C HIS A 104 -0.68 0.70 -10.54
N LYS A 105 0.00 0.13 -11.54
CA LYS A 105 -0.65 -0.23 -12.81
C LYS A 105 -1.80 -1.21 -12.58
N ILE A 106 -1.58 -2.23 -11.73
CA ILE A 106 -2.62 -3.20 -11.36
C ILE A 106 -3.77 -2.48 -10.64
N GLN A 107 -3.50 -1.63 -9.66
CA GLN A 107 -4.53 -0.83 -8.97
C GLN A 107 -5.36 0.02 -9.94
N PHE A 108 -4.73 0.66 -10.93
CA PHE A 108 -5.44 1.43 -11.95
C PHE A 108 -6.31 0.55 -12.84
N ILE A 109 -5.83 -0.63 -13.25
CA ILE A 109 -6.65 -1.60 -13.98
C ILE A 109 -7.87 -2.00 -13.14
N LEU A 110 -7.67 -2.42 -11.90
CA LEU A 110 -8.75 -2.84 -11.00
C LEU A 110 -9.74 -1.71 -10.66
N ALA A 111 -9.31 -0.45 -10.71
CA ALA A 111 -10.20 0.70 -10.59
C ALA A 111 -11.11 0.90 -11.83
N THR A 112 -10.70 0.40 -12.99
CA THR A 112 -11.44 0.56 -14.26
C THR A 112 -12.28 -0.64 -14.64
N ILE A 113 -11.96 -1.82 -14.14
CA ILE A 113 -12.60 -3.07 -14.54
C ILE A 113 -12.60 -4.06 -13.36
N SER A 114 -13.65 -4.89 -13.26
CA SER A 114 -13.75 -5.86 -12.17
C SER A 114 -12.68 -6.94 -12.29
N GLU A 115 -12.22 -7.49 -11.16
CA GLU A 115 -11.25 -8.59 -11.11
C GLU A 115 -11.67 -9.76 -12.01
N LYS A 116 -12.95 -10.15 -11.96
CA LYS A 116 -13.51 -11.21 -12.81
C LYS A 116 -13.29 -10.90 -14.29
N LYS A 117 -13.60 -9.68 -14.73
CA LYS A 117 -13.47 -9.32 -16.15
C LYS A 117 -12.00 -9.16 -16.57
N VAL A 118 -11.11 -8.75 -15.66
CA VAL A 118 -9.66 -8.79 -15.91
C VAL A 118 -9.20 -10.21 -16.17
N VAL A 119 -9.61 -11.17 -15.35
CA VAL A 119 -9.27 -12.60 -15.52
C VAL A 119 -9.81 -13.14 -16.83
N GLU A 120 -11.08 -12.86 -17.16
CA GLU A 120 -11.67 -13.22 -18.45
C GLU A 120 -10.86 -12.66 -19.63
N ASN A 121 -10.52 -11.37 -19.60
CA ASN A 121 -9.75 -10.72 -20.66
C ASN A 121 -8.33 -11.30 -20.78
N ILE A 122 -7.69 -11.66 -19.67
CA ILE A 122 -6.38 -12.35 -19.68
C ILE A 122 -6.54 -13.70 -20.37
N PHE A 123 -7.54 -14.51 -20.00
CA PHE A 123 -7.76 -15.82 -20.62
C PHE A 123 -8.16 -15.74 -22.10
N GLU A 124 -8.88 -14.70 -22.52
CA GLU A 124 -9.18 -14.41 -23.92
C GLU A 124 -7.93 -14.03 -24.72
N ALA A 125 -7.04 -13.21 -24.14
CA ALA A 125 -5.80 -12.78 -24.78
C ALA A 125 -4.71 -13.87 -24.80
N MET A 126 -4.80 -14.83 -23.89
CA MET A 126 -3.99 -16.05 -23.91
C MET A 126 -4.56 -17.01 -24.95
N ASP A 127 -4.02 -16.92 -26.16
CA ASP A 127 -4.38 -17.76 -27.29
C ASP A 127 -4.00 -19.21 -27.00
N SER A 128 -4.88 -19.98 -26.34
CA SER A 128 -4.57 -21.39 -26.03
C SER A 128 -5.72 -22.14 -25.34
N ASP A 129 -6.04 -23.29 -25.94
CA ASP A 129 -6.53 -24.55 -25.34
C ASP A 129 -7.01 -24.47 -23.87
N PRO A 130 -8.28 -24.84 -23.58
CA PRO A 130 -8.80 -24.97 -22.22
C PRO A 130 -7.88 -25.71 -21.24
N TYR A 131 -7.13 -26.73 -21.72
CA TYR A 131 -6.18 -27.47 -20.89
C TYR A 131 -5.01 -26.61 -20.39
N GLN A 132 -4.52 -25.68 -21.22
CA GLN A 132 -3.46 -24.76 -20.83
C GLN A 132 -3.96 -23.74 -19.80
N ARG A 133 -5.22 -23.31 -19.88
CA ARG A 133 -5.83 -22.39 -18.90
C ARG A 133 -5.87 -23.00 -17.51
N ASP A 134 -6.38 -24.22 -17.38
CA ASP A 134 -6.45 -24.93 -16.10
C ASP A 134 -5.05 -25.22 -15.54
N ALA A 135 -4.11 -25.62 -16.40
CA ALA A 135 -2.72 -25.86 -16.00
C ALA A 135 -2.06 -24.57 -15.46
N LEU A 136 -2.22 -23.45 -16.15
CA LEU A 136 -1.67 -22.16 -15.74
C LEU A 136 -2.30 -21.64 -14.44
N TRP A 137 -3.63 -21.77 -14.31
CA TRP A 137 -4.32 -21.39 -13.08
C TRP A 137 -3.82 -22.23 -11.91
N ASN A 138 -3.74 -23.55 -12.05
CA ASN A 138 -3.24 -24.42 -10.99
C ASN A 138 -1.75 -24.21 -10.67
N THR A 139 -0.95 -23.76 -11.65
CA THR A 139 0.49 -23.53 -11.47
C THR A 139 0.80 -22.19 -10.81
N PHE A 140 0.08 -21.13 -11.20
CA PHE A 140 0.43 -19.75 -10.85
C PHE A 140 -0.58 -19.04 -9.96
N SER A 141 -1.81 -19.57 -9.81
CA SER A 141 -2.76 -18.98 -8.86
C SER A 141 -2.28 -19.27 -7.44
N VAL A 142 -2.49 -18.29 -6.56
CA VAL A 142 -2.21 -18.42 -5.12
C VAL A 142 -3.47 -19.00 -4.48
N SER A 143 -3.78 -20.26 -4.79
CA SER A 143 -4.84 -21.04 -4.14
C SER A 143 -4.28 -21.77 -2.92
#